data_AF-A0A238Z8E3-F1
#
_entry.id   AF-A0A238Z8E3-F1
#
_cell.length_a   1.000
_cell.length_b   1.000
_cell.length_c   1.000
_cell.angle_alpha   90.00
_cell.angle_beta   90.00
_cell.angle_gamma   90.00
#
_symmetry.space_group_name_H-M   'P 1'
#
loop_
_entity.id
_entity.type
_entity.pdbx_description
1 polymer ?
#
loop_
_entity_poly.entity_id
_entity_poly.type
_entity_poly.pdbx_seq_one_letter_code
_entity_poly.pdbx_strand_id
1 'polypeptide(L)'
;MQVLLVAIVGYGVVFGQPKAITNGGIGLFVTFIPALLERNYNIPPNPWLGVWITSAVFLHTLGSAWFYALIPWWDHLTHALSASLVAGAGYTTLRAIDLHSDQVEIPARFAFVFIFVVVLAFGVVWELFEFALDIVSAKTGISMPLAQHGLDDTVLDQMYNSVGALIVATFGQAHLTGVAARIQKGLYGALDEDL
;
A
#
# COMPACT_ATOMS: atom_id res chain seq x y z
N MET A 1 -4.27 -16.52 -1.86
CA MET A 1 -4.85 -15.22 -2.30
C MET A 1 -5.17 -15.22 -3.79
N GLN A 2 -4.22 -15.50 -4.68
CA GLN A 2 -4.46 -15.51 -6.14
C GLN A 2 -5.63 -16.40 -6.60
N VAL A 3 -5.71 -17.65 -6.12
CA VAL A 3 -6.84 -18.55 -6.43
C VAL A 3 -8.19 -17.94 -6.04
N LEU A 4 -8.25 -17.24 -4.89
CA LEU A 4 -9.46 -16.56 -4.46
C LEU A 4 -9.77 -15.35 -5.35
N LEU A 5 -8.76 -14.55 -5.74
CA LEU A 5 -8.95 -13.45 -6.68
C LEU A 5 -9.49 -13.93 -8.04
N VAL A 6 -8.96 -15.05 -8.55
CA VAL A 6 -9.50 -15.70 -9.75
C VAL A 6 -10.94 -16.12 -9.55
N ALA A 7 -11.29 -16.68 -8.39
CA ALA A 7 -12.67 -17.03 -8.07
C ALA A 7 -13.60 -15.80 -7.99
N ILE A 8 -13.12 -14.67 -7.46
CA ILE A 8 -13.87 -13.38 -7.42
C ILE A 8 -14.12 -12.87 -8.83
N VAL A 9 -13.09 -12.89 -9.70
CA VAL A 9 -13.25 -12.51 -11.11
C VAL A 9 -14.24 -13.44 -11.82
N GLY A 10 -14.10 -14.76 -11.61
CA GLY A 10 -15.01 -15.77 -12.16
C GLY A 10 -16.46 -15.56 -11.71
N TYR A 11 -16.68 -15.32 -10.43
CA TYR A 11 -17.99 -14.91 -9.89
C TYR A 11 -18.49 -13.64 -10.60
N GLY A 12 -17.63 -12.63 -10.75
CA GLY A 12 -17.98 -11.40 -11.42
C GLY A 12 -18.47 -11.61 -12.85
N VAL A 13 -17.80 -12.49 -13.61
CA VAL A 13 -18.21 -12.84 -14.97
C VAL A 13 -19.52 -13.62 -14.99
N VAL A 14 -19.70 -14.61 -14.11
CA VAL A 14 -20.89 -15.47 -14.07
C VAL A 14 -22.15 -14.69 -13.68
N PHE A 15 -22.04 -13.78 -12.71
CA PHE A 15 -23.18 -13.03 -12.17
C PHE A 15 -23.29 -11.60 -12.72
N GLY A 16 -22.45 -11.23 -13.70
CA GLY A 16 -22.49 -9.92 -14.34
C GLY A 16 -22.20 -8.77 -13.38
N GLN A 17 -21.21 -8.93 -12.49
CA GLN A 17 -20.81 -7.93 -11.48
C GLN A 17 -19.53 -7.20 -11.92
N PRO A 18 -19.61 -6.00 -12.52
CA PRO A 18 -18.46 -5.33 -13.12
C PRO A 18 -17.35 -5.01 -12.11
N LYS A 19 -17.72 -4.54 -10.90
CA LYS A 19 -16.77 -4.21 -9.83
C LYS A 19 -15.89 -5.41 -9.44
N ALA A 20 -16.48 -6.60 -9.35
CA ALA A 20 -15.73 -7.82 -9.02
C ALA A 20 -14.75 -8.22 -10.13
N ILE A 21 -15.14 -8.01 -11.40
CA ILE A 21 -14.27 -8.27 -12.55
C ILE A 21 -13.10 -7.28 -12.58
N THR A 22 -13.39 -5.98 -12.49
CA THR A 22 -12.37 -4.93 -12.61
C THR A 22 -11.40 -4.97 -11.43
N ASN A 23 -11.90 -4.94 -10.20
CA ASN A 23 -11.04 -4.85 -9.01
C ASN A 23 -10.36 -6.20 -8.77
N GLY A 24 -11.03 -7.31 -9.04
CA GLY A 24 -10.42 -8.64 -9.01
C GLY A 24 -9.31 -8.82 -10.03
N GLY A 25 -9.51 -8.32 -11.26
CA GLY A 25 -8.50 -8.38 -12.32
C GLY A 25 -7.27 -7.52 -12.01
N ILE A 26 -7.48 -6.27 -11.61
CA ILE A 26 -6.42 -5.36 -11.16
C ILE A 26 -5.69 -5.98 -9.96
N GLY A 27 -6.44 -6.47 -8.98
CA GLY A 27 -5.86 -7.01 -7.77
C GLY A 27 -5.02 -8.26 -8.04
N LEU A 28 -5.51 -9.16 -8.89
CA LEU A 28 -4.77 -10.32 -9.36
C LEU A 28 -3.47 -9.90 -10.06
N PHE A 29 -3.53 -8.92 -10.96
CA PHE A 29 -2.35 -8.40 -11.65
C PHE A 29 -1.30 -7.86 -10.65
N VAL A 30 -1.71 -7.07 -9.66
CA VAL A 30 -0.81 -6.50 -8.67
C VAL A 30 -0.09 -7.59 -7.86
N THR A 31 -0.72 -8.74 -7.61
CA THR A 31 -0.05 -9.85 -6.90
C THR A 31 1.18 -10.41 -7.62
N PHE A 32 1.31 -10.17 -8.94
CA PHE A 32 2.46 -10.60 -9.73
C PHE A 32 3.59 -9.57 -9.78
N ILE A 33 3.39 -8.34 -9.31
CA ILE A 33 4.41 -7.28 -9.35
C ILE A 33 5.73 -7.71 -8.68
N PRO A 34 5.75 -8.31 -7.47
CA PRO A 34 7.00 -8.75 -6.84
C PRO A 34 7.79 -9.73 -7.74
N ALA A 35 7.11 -10.70 -8.33
CA ALA A 35 7.73 -11.68 -9.23
C ALA A 35 8.22 -11.06 -10.54
N LEU A 36 7.51 -10.06 -11.07
CA LEU A 36 7.95 -9.31 -12.27
C LEU A 36 9.19 -8.46 -11.99
N LEU A 37 9.29 -7.86 -10.80
CA LEU A 37 10.46 -7.10 -10.39
C LEU A 37 11.71 -7.99 -10.29
N GLU A 38 11.57 -9.15 -9.65
CA GLU A 38 12.65 -10.14 -9.56
C GLU A 38 13.06 -10.63 -10.95
N ARG A 39 12.10 -11.03 -11.79
CA ARG A 39 12.38 -11.57 -13.13
C ARG A 39 13.04 -10.55 -14.07
N ASN A 40 12.54 -9.32 -14.10
CA ASN A 40 12.93 -8.34 -15.12
C ASN A 40 14.08 -7.43 -14.67
N TYR A 41 14.23 -7.21 -13.37
CA TYR A 41 15.21 -6.27 -12.82
C TYR A 41 16.20 -6.93 -11.84
N ASN A 42 16.06 -8.24 -11.56
CA ASN A 42 16.89 -8.97 -10.60
C ASN A 42 16.90 -8.32 -9.21
N ILE A 43 15.77 -7.71 -8.84
CA ILE A 43 15.53 -7.12 -7.51
C ILE A 43 14.72 -8.16 -6.73
N PRO A 44 15.32 -9.01 -5.89
CA PRO A 44 14.58 -9.99 -5.10
C PRO A 44 13.78 -9.25 -4.01
N PRO A 45 12.44 -9.15 -4.13
CA PRO A 45 11.65 -8.47 -3.12
C PRO A 45 11.68 -9.29 -1.82
N ASN A 46 11.73 -8.60 -0.68
CA ASN A 46 11.57 -9.27 0.61
C ASN A 46 10.24 -10.07 0.62
N PRO A 47 10.23 -11.37 0.94
CA PRO A 47 9.00 -12.17 0.96
C PRO A 47 7.88 -11.56 1.79
N TRP A 48 8.22 -10.87 2.88
CA TRP A 48 7.26 -10.14 3.72
C TRP A 48 6.61 -8.96 3.00
N LEU A 49 7.36 -8.24 2.15
CA LEU A 49 6.81 -7.17 1.32
C LEU A 49 5.82 -7.74 0.29
N GLY A 50 6.14 -8.90 -0.30
CA GLY A 50 5.22 -9.62 -1.18
C GLY A 50 3.91 -9.98 -0.48
N VAL A 51 3.98 -10.58 0.72
CA VAL A 51 2.79 -10.88 1.54
C VAL A 51 2.01 -9.63 1.89
N TRP A 52 2.68 -8.53 2.22
CA TRP A 52 2.03 -7.27 2.59
C TRP A 52 1.27 -6.65 1.42
N ILE A 53 1.91 -6.52 0.26
CA ILE A 53 1.29 -6.01 -0.98
C ILE A 53 0.10 -6.89 -1.38
N THR A 54 0.29 -8.21 -1.41
CA THR A 54 -0.76 -9.15 -1.81
C THR A 54 -1.93 -9.16 -0.83
N SER A 55 -1.68 -9.05 0.48
CA SER A 55 -2.74 -8.97 1.50
C SER A 55 -3.58 -7.71 1.38
N ALA A 56 -2.94 -6.54 1.18
CA ALA A 56 -3.65 -5.27 1.03
C ALA A 56 -4.63 -5.31 -0.14
N VAL A 57 -4.12 -5.72 -1.30
CA VAL A 57 -4.90 -5.80 -2.53
C VAL A 57 -5.99 -6.87 -2.45
N PHE A 58 -5.67 -8.01 -1.84
CA PHE A 58 -6.64 -9.08 -1.64
C PHE A 58 -7.82 -8.64 -0.76
N LEU A 59 -7.53 -8.00 0.38
CA LEU A 59 -8.56 -7.52 1.31
C LEU A 59 -9.39 -6.39 0.71
N HIS A 60 -8.77 -5.47 -0.02
CA HIS A 60 -9.47 -4.41 -0.75
C HIS A 60 -10.42 -5.00 -1.81
N THR A 61 -9.93 -5.96 -2.61
CA THR A 61 -10.76 -6.64 -3.62
C THR A 61 -11.96 -7.37 -3.00
N LEU A 62 -11.74 -8.05 -1.86
CA LEU A 62 -12.82 -8.73 -1.14
C LEU A 62 -13.84 -7.74 -0.57
N GLY A 63 -13.36 -6.59 -0.12
CA GLY A 63 -14.14 -5.40 0.24
C GLY A 63 -15.05 -4.98 -0.90
N SER A 64 -14.47 -4.63 -2.05
CA SER A 64 -15.21 -4.13 -3.21
C SER A 64 -16.26 -5.10 -3.72
N ALA A 65 -15.99 -6.41 -3.63
CA ALA A 65 -16.89 -7.42 -4.15
C ALA A 65 -18.07 -7.70 -3.20
N TRP A 66 -17.87 -7.64 -1.88
CA TRP A 66 -18.95 -7.85 -0.90
C TRP A 66 -18.77 -7.10 0.41
N PHE A 67 -17.57 -7.11 1.00
CA PHE A 67 -17.43 -6.81 2.43
C PHE A 67 -17.61 -5.34 2.79
N TYR A 68 -17.42 -4.40 1.87
CA TYR A 68 -17.76 -2.99 2.09
C TYR A 68 -19.25 -2.81 2.38
N ALA A 69 -20.13 -3.61 1.76
CA ALA A 69 -21.56 -3.55 2.01
C ALA A 69 -22.00 -4.32 3.26
N LEU A 70 -21.17 -5.23 3.78
CA LEU A 70 -21.56 -6.19 4.83
C LEU A 70 -20.90 -5.92 6.19
N ILE A 71 -19.72 -5.30 6.21
CA ILE A 71 -18.88 -5.15 7.39
C ILE A 71 -18.47 -3.66 7.51
N PRO A 72 -19.11 -2.88 8.40
CA PRO A 72 -18.93 -1.42 8.44
C PRO A 72 -17.49 -0.92 8.63
N TRP A 73 -16.64 -1.70 9.29
CA TRP A 73 -15.25 -1.32 9.55
C TRP A 73 -14.26 -1.83 8.48
N TRP A 74 -14.72 -2.62 7.51
CA TRP A 74 -13.84 -3.25 6.53
C TRP A 74 -13.13 -2.22 5.65
N ASP A 75 -13.84 -1.16 5.27
CA ASP A 75 -13.29 -0.12 4.42
C ASP A 75 -12.10 0.59 5.06
N HIS A 76 -12.33 1.08 6.26
CA HIS A 76 -11.34 1.62 7.18
C HIS A 76 -10.08 0.75 7.36
N LEU A 77 -10.25 -0.58 7.50
CA LEU A 77 -9.11 -1.50 7.56
C LEU A 77 -8.32 -1.48 6.26
N THR A 78 -9.01 -1.55 5.12
CA THR A 78 -8.36 -1.56 3.81
C THR A 78 -7.69 -0.23 3.49
N HIS A 79 -8.22 0.90 3.97
CA HIS A 79 -7.59 2.21 3.89
C HIS A 79 -6.31 2.26 4.73
N ALA A 80 -6.36 1.87 6.01
CA ALA A 80 -5.17 1.83 6.86
C ALA A 80 -4.06 0.92 6.26
N LEU A 81 -4.44 -0.23 5.71
CA LEU A 81 -3.50 -1.17 5.10
C LEU A 81 -2.92 -0.63 3.78
N SER A 82 -3.74 0.02 2.95
CA SER A 82 -3.27 0.66 1.70
C SER A 82 -2.36 1.86 1.99
N ALA A 83 -2.73 2.70 2.95
CA ALA A 83 -1.92 3.80 3.45
C ALA A 83 -0.55 3.31 3.96
N SER A 84 -0.52 2.16 4.62
CA SER A 84 0.73 1.55 5.09
C SER A 84 1.67 1.15 3.93
N LEU A 85 1.13 0.71 2.78
CA LEU A 85 1.92 0.45 1.57
C LEU A 85 2.46 1.75 0.94
N VAL A 86 1.62 2.79 0.87
CA VAL A 86 2.05 4.12 0.40
C VAL A 86 3.16 4.67 1.29
N ALA A 87 3.04 4.49 2.60
CA ALA A 87 4.07 4.87 3.57
C ALA A 87 5.38 4.10 3.32
N GLY A 88 5.29 2.79 3.08
CA GLY A 88 6.44 1.95 2.73
C GLY A 88 7.13 2.38 1.43
N ALA A 89 6.36 2.77 0.41
CA ALA A 89 6.89 3.31 -0.84
C ALA A 89 7.59 4.68 -0.64
N GLY A 90 6.99 5.56 0.16
CA GLY A 90 7.59 6.84 0.55
C GLY A 90 8.90 6.67 1.31
N TYR A 91 8.92 5.75 2.29
CA TYR A 91 10.13 5.38 3.03
C TYR A 91 11.22 4.84 2.10
N THR A 92 10.88 3.90 1.22
CA THR A 92 11.83 3.27 0.29
C THR A 92 12.45 4.32 -0.63
N THR A 93 11.63 5.25 -1.14
CA THR A 93 12.10 6.37 -1.98
C THR A 93 13.08 7.25 -1.22
N LEU A 94 12.76 7.70 -0.01
CA LEU A 94 13.67 8.49 0.81
C LEU A 94 14.98 7.75 1.08
N ARG A 95 14.90 6.48 1.47
CA ARG A 95 16.08 5.68 1.78
C ARG A 95 16.96 5.45 0.56
N ALA A 96 16.38 5.31 -0.63
CA ALA A 96 17.13 5.23 -1.86
C ALA A 96 17.92 6.51 -2.12
N ILE A 97 17.33 7.69 -1.88
CA ILE A 97 18.02 8.98 -2.02
C ILE A 97 19.16 9.10 -1.00
N ASP A 98 18.88 8.85 0.27
CA ASP A 98 19.84 8.90 1.39
C ASP A 98 21.03 7.94 1.20
N LEU A 99 20.82 6.79 0.57
CA LEU A 99 21.88 5.80 0.31
C LEU A 99 22.70 6.07 -0.95
N HIS A 100 22.15 6.76 -1.95
CA HIS A 100 22.80 6.95 -3.25
C HIS A 100 23.24 8.40 -3.50
N SER A 101 23.15 9.26 -2.48
CA SER A 101 23.58 10.66 -2.57
C SER A 101 24.46 11.03 -1.39
N ASP A 102 25.76 11.18 -1.65
CA ASP A 102 26.73 11.60 -0.63
C ASP A 102 26.52 13.06 -0.16
N GLN A 103 25.64 13.81 -0.82
CA GLN A 103 25.32 15.21 -0.51
C GLN A 103 24.03 15.36 0.31
N VAL A 104 23.26 14.29 0.49
CA VAL A 104 21.93 14.34 1.12
C VAL A 104 21.90 13.37 2.29
N GLU A 105 21.84 13.93 3.51
CA GLU A 105 21.57 13.17 4.73
C GLU A 105 20.13 13.44 5.15
N ILE A 106 19.34 12.39 5.39
CA ILE A 106 17.92 12.51 5.77
C ILE A 106 17.73 12.16 7.26
N PRO A 107 17.53 13.17 8.14
CA PRO A 107 17.28 12.90 9.55
C PRO A 107 16.01 12.08 9.77
N ALA A 108 16.03 11.16 10.74
CA ALA A 108 14.89 10.31 11.10
C ALA A 108 13.59 11.10 11.34
N ARG A 109 13.68 12.26 11.99
CA ARG A 109 12.53 13.16 12.24
C ARG A 109 11.96 13.72 10.95
N PHE A 110 12.81 14.08 9.98
CA PHE A 110 12.36 14.55 8.69
C PHE A 110 11.67 13.43 7.91
N ALA A 111 12.29 12.24 7.87
CA ALA A 111 11.71 11.07 7.21
C ALA A 111 10.32 10.72 7.77
N PHE A 112 10.17 10.77 9.10
CA PHE A 112 8.86 10.58 9.76
C PHE A 112 7.80 11.55 9.24
N VAL A 113 8.09 12.87 9.28
CA VAL A 113 7.13 13.90 8.85
C VAL A 113 6.84 13.77 7.36
N PHE A 114 7.87 13.54 6.54
CA PHE A 114 7.71 13.35 5.11
C PHE A 114 6.77 12.19 4.79
N ILE A 115 7.00 11.01 5.37
CA ILE A 115 6.17 9.83 5.13
C ILE A 115 4.74 10.11 5.55
N PHE A 116 4.54 10.72 6.72
CA PHE A 116 3.22 11.07 7.22
C PHE A 116 2.48 12.00 6.24
N VAL A 117 3.13 13.08 5.80
CA VAL A 117 2.55 14.05 4.86
C VAL A 117 2.26 13.41 3.50
N VAL A 118 3.16 12.58 2.97
CA VAL A 118 2.96 11.90 1.68
C VAL A 118 1.74 10.99 1.73
N VAL A 119 1.56 10.23 2.82
CA VAL A 119 0.40 9.34 2.95
C VAL A 119 -0.89 10.15 3.07
N LEU A 120 -0.90 11.22 3.86
CA LEU A 120 -2.08 12.08 3.97
C LEU A 120 -2.43 12.75 2.64
N ALA A 121 -1.44 13.25 1.91
CA ALA A 121 -1.63 13.86 0.60
C ALA A 121 -2.15 12.84 -0.42
N PHE A 122 -1.62 11.62 -0.40
CA PHE A 122 -2.12 10.53 -1.23
C PHE A 122 -3.57 10.18 -0.89
N GLY A 123 -3.93 10.13 0.39
CA GLY A 123 -5.31 9.93 0.84
C GLY A 123 -6.26 10.97 0.25
N VAL A 124 -5.90 12.26 0.30
CA VAL A 124 -6.70 13.33 -0.33
C VAL A 124 -6.83 13.13 -1.85
N VAL A 125 -5.75 12.76 -2.53
CA VAL A 125 -5.79 12.49 -3.98
C VAL A 125 -6.69 11.30 -4.29
N TRP A 126 -6.70 10.27 -3.44
CA TRP A 126 -7.54 9.09 -3.58
C TRP A 126 -9.03 9.43 -3.49
N GLU A 127 -9.43 10.17 -2.46
CA GLU A 127 -10.82 10.63 -2.28
C GLU A 127 -11.30 11.49 -3.47
N LEU A 128 -10.43 12.37 -3.96
CA LEU A 128 -10.73 13.18 -5.14
C LEU A 128 -10.87 12.34 -6.41
N PHE A 129 -10.10 11.26 -6.52
CA PHE A 129 -10.20 10.32 -7.63
C PHE A 129 -11.53 9.55 -7.59
N GLU A 130 -11.95 9.06 -6.44
CA GLU A 130 -13.25 8.38 -6.27
C GLU A 130 -14.42 9.32 -6.56
N PHE A 131 -14.36 10.55 -6.05
CA PHE A 131 -15.34 11.58 -6.38
C PHE A 131 -15.39 11.87 -7.89
N ALA A 132 -14.24 11.91 -8.58
CA ALA A 132 -14.20 12.09 -10.02
C ALA A 132 -14.85 10.92 -10.77
N LEU A 133 -14.65 9.68 -10.30
CA LEU A 133 -15.31 8.49 -10.84
C LEU A 133 -16.82 8.56 -10.64
N ASP A 134 -17.32 9.04 -9.50
CA ASP A 134 -18.76 9.22 -9.29
C ASP A 134 -19.36 10.23 -10.27
N ILE A 135 -18.66 11.32 -10.58
CA ILE A 135 -19.10 12.27 -11.62
C ILE A 135 -19.18 11.59 -12.98
N VAL A 136 -18.19 10.77 -13.34
CA VAL A 136 -18.19 10.03 -14.61
C VAL A 136 -19.33 9.02 -14.65
N SER A 137 -19.55 8.28 -13.57
CA SER A 137 -20.65 7.34 -13.40
C SER A 137 -22.00 8.03 -13.60
N ALA A 138 -22.22 9.16 -12.92
CA ALA A 138 -23.45 9.94 -13.03
C ALA A 138 -23.72 10.49 -14.45
N LYS A 139 -22.66 10.85 -15.19
CA LYS A 139 -22.79 11.39 -16.56
C LYS A 139 -22.97 10.31 -17.62
N THR A 140 -22.38 9.14 -17.43
CA THR A 140 -22.32 8.08 -18.46
C THR A 140 -23.27 6.92 -18.19
N GLY A 141 -23.76 6.78 -16.95
CA GLY A 141 -24.50 5.62 -16.49
C GLY A 141 -23.65 4.35 -16.33
N ILE A 142 -22.33 4.44 -16.54
CA ILE A 142 -21.42 3.31 -16.42
C ILE A 142 -21.03 3.15 -14.96
N SER A 143 -21.21 1.95 -14.40
CA SER A 143 -20.74 1.64 -13.05
C SER A 143 -19.22 1.73 -12.97
N MET A 144 -18.72 2.60 -12.08
CA MET A 144 -17.30 2.74 -11.84
C MET A 144 -16.77 1.71 -10.82
N PRO A 145 -15.49 1.31 -10.93
CA PRO A 145 -14.88 0.30 -10.06
C PRO A 145 -14.77 0.74 -8.60
N LEU A 146 -14.69 2.05 -8.37
CA LEU A 146 -14.57 2.71 -7.07
C LEU A 146 -15.59 3.86 -7.02
N ALA A 147 -15.99 4.25 -5.83
CA ALA A 147 -17.00 5.27 -5.59
C ALA A 147 -16.79 5.87 -4.19
N GLN A 148 -17.12 7.13 -4.03
CA GLN A 148 -17.08 7.82 -2.74
C GLN A 148 -18.37 7.51 -1.95
N HIS A 149 -18.26 7.23 -0.65
CA HIS A 149 -19.40 6.82 0.18
C HIS A 149 -19.93 7.90 1.13
N GLY A 150 -19.58 9.16 0.89
CA GLY A 150 -20.09 10.32 1.63
C GLY A 150 -19.04 10.99 2.51
N LEU A 151 -19.37 12.15 3.08
CA LEU A 151 -18.41 12.97 3.83
C LEU A 151 -17.88 12.27 5.09
N ASP A 152 -18.75 11.57 5.81
CA ASP A 152 -18.35 10.86 7.04
C ASP A 152 -17.34 9.76 6.74
N ASP A 153 -17.53 9.07 5.62
CA ASP A 153 -16.65 8.02 5.10
C ASP A 153 -15.28 8.59 4.73
N THR A 154 -15.25 9.60 3.85
CA THR A 154 -14.04 10.34 3.47
C THR A 154 -13.23 10.84 4.68
N VAL A 155 -13.90 11.36 5.71
CA VAL A 155 -13.23 11.83 6.93
C VAL A 155 -12.63 10.65 7.70
N LEU A 156 -13.39 9.56 7.86
CA LEU A 156 -12.90 8.37 8.56
C LEU A 156 -11.73 7.74 7.80
N ASP A 157 -11.80 7.64 6.48
CA ASP A 157 -10.71 7.14 5.65
C ASP A 157 -9.44 7.95 5.82
N GLN A 158 -9.55 9.28 5.86
CA GLN A 158 -8.39 10.12 6.16
C GLN A 158 -7.84 9.91 7.59
N MET A 159 -8.70 9.63 8.57
CA MET A 159 -8.26 9.27 9.93
C MET A 159 -7.55 7.91 9.95
N TYR A 160 -8.06 6.89 9.27
CA TYR A 160 -7.42 5.56 9.21
C TYR A 160 -6.14 5.59 8.38
N ASN A 161 -6.08 6.40 7.32
CA ASN A 161 -4.85 6.69 6.58
C ASN A 161 -3.79 7.30 7.51
N SER A 162 -4.19 8.22 8.40
CA SER A 162 -3.30 8.79 9.41
C SER A 162 -2.75 7.74 10.38
N VAL A 163 -3.58 6.78 10.80
CA VAL A 163 -3.15 5.67 11.67
C VAL A 163 -2.15 4.76 10.94
N GLY A 164 -2.45 4.37 9.70
CA GLY A 164 -1.55 3.57 8.87
C GLY A 164 -0.21 4.28 8.64
N ALA A 165 -0.24 5.59 8.36
CA ALA A 165 0.94 6.44 8.24
C ALA A 165 1.76 6.48 9.53
N LEU A 166 1.10 6.67 10.68
CA LEU A 166 1.76 6.75 11.98
C LEU A 166 2.46 5.43 12.33
N ILE A 167 1.79 4.30 12.12
CA ILE A 167 2.37 2.97 12.34
C ILE A 167 3.64 2.82 11.48
N VAL A 168 3.55 3.03 10.17
CA VAL A 168 4.73 2.81 9.32
C VAL A 168 5.82 3.85 9.55
N ALA A 169 5.49 5.12 9.76
CA ALA A 169 6.48 6.17 10.01
C ALA A 169 7.23 5.96 11.33
N THR A 170 6.58 5.41 12.37
CA THR A 170 7.23 5.05 13.64
C THR A 170 8.00 3.72 13.55
N PHE A 171 7.36 2.65 13.08
CA PHE A 171 7.96 1.31 13.04
C PHE A 171 9.02 1.16 11.93
N GLY A 172 8.85 1.84 10.79
CA GLY A 172 9.83 1.85 9.70
C GLY A 172 11.17 2.47 10.10
N GLN A 173 11.16 3.42 11.03
CA GLN A 173 12.37 3.98 11.63
C GLN A 173 12.99 3.02 12.67
N ALA A 174 12.17 2.35 13.49
CA ALA A 174 12.61 1.49 14.58
C ALA A 174 13.20 0.13 14.13
N HIS A 175 12.65 -0.49 13.08
CA HIS A 175 13.14 -1.79 12.62
C HIS A 175 14.45 -1.71 11.82
N LEU A 176 14.73 -0.58 11.17
CA LEU A 176 15.89 -0.44 10.29
C LEU A 176 17.10 0.22 10.95
N THR A 177 16.92 1.02 12.00
CA THR A 177 18.04 1.43 12.87
C THR A 177 18.66 0.22 13.57
N GLY A 178 17.85 -0.72 14.06
CA GLY A 178 18.33 -1.96 14.68
C GLY A 178 19.00 -2.94 13.70
N VAL A 179 18.47 -3.09 12.48
CA VAL A 179 19.04 -3.99 11.46
C VAL A 179 20.30 -3.39 10.83
N ALA A 180 20.31 -2.10 10.51
CA ALA A 180 21.51 -1.42 9.99
C ALA A 180 22.64 -1.42 11.03
N ALA A 181 22.34 -1.17 12.31
CA ALA A 181 23.34 -1.26 13.38
C ALA A 181 23.88 -2.68 13.58
N ARG A 182 23.05 -3.73 13.41
CA ARG A 182 23.50 -5.13 13.47
C ARG A 182 24.36 -5.52 12.28
N ILE A 183 24.04 -5.06 11.08
CA ILE A 183 24.84 -5.29 9.87
C ILE A 183 26.18 -4.54 9.97
N GLN A 184 26.16 -3.29 10.41
CA GLN A 184 27.38 -2.50 10.65
C GLN A 184 28.25 -3.17 11.71
N LYS A 185 27.69 -3.59 12.84
CA LYS A 185 28.44 -4.28 13.90
C LYS A 185 28.96 -5.65 13.45
N GLY A 186 28.25 -6.37 12.60
CA GLY A 186 28.70 -7.63 12.01
C GLY A 186 29.82 -7.46 10.98
N LEU A 187 29.79 -6.39 10.18
CA LEU A 187 30.81 -6.10 9.17
C LEU A 187 32.07 -5.49 9.78
N TYR A 188 31.94 -4.55 10.72
CA TYR A 188 33.09 -3.88 11.35
C TYR A 188 33.61 -4.61 12.58
N GLY A 189 32.76 -5.33 13.33
CA GLY A 189 33.22 -6.16 14.45
C GLY A 189 34.03 -7.37 14.01
N ALA A 190 33.83 -7.87 12.79
CA ALA A 190 34.65 -8.92 12.19
C ALA A 190 36.03 -8.40 11.73
N LEU A 191 36.17 -7.10 11.46
CA LEU A 191 37.44 -6.49 11.04
C LEU A 191 38.35 -6.13 12.22
N ASP A 192 37.78 -5.99 13.43
CA ASP A 192 38.52 -5.67 14.65
C ASP A 192 39.06 -6.93 15.38
N GLU A 193 38.56 -8.14 15.08
CA GLU A 193 39.08 -9.41 15.62
C GLU A 193 40.28 -9.96 14.82
N ASP A 194 40.56 -9.42 13.63
CA ASP A 194 41.64 -9.84 12.72
C ASP A 194 42.90 -8.95 12.79
N LEU A 195 43.03 -8.10 13.83
CA LEU A 195 44.22 -7.27 14.14
C LEU A 195 44.79 -7.59 15.53
#